data_AF-A0A5E4NIL0-F1
#
_entry.id   AF-A0A5E4NIL0-F1
#
_cell.length_a   1.000
_cell.length_b   1.000
_cell.length_c   1.000
_cell.angle_alpha   90.00
_cell.angle_beta   90.00
_cell.angle_gamma   90.00
#
_symmetry.space_group_name_H-M   'P 1'
#
loop_
_entity.id
_entity.type
_entity.pdbx_description
1 polymer ?
#
loop_
_entity_poly.entity_id
_entity_poly.type
_entity_poly.pdbx_seq_one_letter_code
_entity_poly.pdbx_strand_id
1 'polypeptide(L)'
;CNLCKGGFSAANPKVADHSHLSGKFRQTLCNTCNLKLQVPEFVPCFFYNLSNYDAHFIVNELGYDAQMISVILNSEEKCISFSKYVSNTFSVRFIDTFRFMASRLSSLASYLHTSGFEKFRESKKVFNIEDMPLVTRKGVYP
;
A
#
# COMPACT_ATOMS: atom_id res chain seq x y z
N CYS A 1 -14.78 -4.82 20.66
CA CYS A 1 -13.70 -4.25 19.81
C CYS A 1 -14.12 -4.28 18.34
N ASN A 2 -14.09 -3.15 17.63
CA ASN A 2 -14.56 -3.09 16.23
C ASN A 2 -13.68 -3.89 15.25
N LEU A 3 -12.39 -4.10 15.57
CA LEU A 3 -11.43 -4.82 14.73
C LEU A 3 -11.46 -6.34 14.95
N CYS A 4 -11.09 -6.82 16.15
CA CYS A 4 -11.00 -8.26 16.44
C CYS A 4 -12.33 -8.92 16.83
N LYS A 5 -13.42 -8.14 16.93
CA LYS A 5 -14.76 -8.59 17.38
C LYS A 5 -14.83 -9.16 18.81
N GLY A 6 -13.72 -9.17 19.56
CA GLY A 6 -13.69 -9.58 20.97
C GLY A 6 -14.27 -8.54 21.93
N GLY A 7 -14.62 -9.00 23.14
CA GLY A 7 -15.08 -8.16 24.25
C GLY A 7 -13.97 -7.27 24.84
N PHE A 8 -14.37 -6.32 25.70
CA PHE A 8 -13.44 -5.48 26.46
C PHE A 8 -13.30 -6.04 27.88
N SER A 9 -12.10 -5.96 28.46
CA SER A 9 -11.82 -6.42 29.83
C SER A 9 -10.93 -5.42 30.56
N ALA A 10 -10.75 -5.57 31.86
CA ALA A 10 -9.82 -4.75 32.64
C ALA A 10 -8.37 -4.84 32.11
N ALA A 11 -7.95 -6.04 31.67
CA ALA A 11 -6.64 -6.26 31.08
C ALA A 11 -6.51 -5.73 29.63
N ASN A 12 -7.63 -5.55 28.92
CA ASN A 12 -7.66 -5.03 27.56
C ASN A 12 -8.80 -4.02 27.39
N PRO A 13 -8.63 -2.81 27.95
CA PRO A 13 -9.71 -1.83 28.04
C PRO A 13 -10.09 -1.28 26.67
N LYS A 14 -11.28 -0.67 26.62
CA LYS A 14 -11.72 0.11 25.45
C LYS A 14 -10.87 1.38 25.31
N VAL A 15 -10.44 1.67 24.09
CA VAL A 15 -9.67 2.86 23.73
C VAL A 15 -10.26 3.51 22.48
N ALA A 16 -10.10 4.83 22.36
CA ALA A 16 -10.56 5.61 21.22
C ALA A 16 -9.45 5.70 20.17
N ASP A 17 -9.58 4.92 19.09
CA ASP A 17 -8.70 5.03 17.91
C ASP A 17 -9.00 6.34 17.18
N HIS A 18 -7.95 7.03 16.76
CA HIS A 18 -8.04 8.31 16.07
C HIS A 18 -7.00 8.41 14.95
N SER A 19 -7.28 9.27 13.98
CA SER A 19 -6.37 9.53 12.88
C SER A 19 -5.17 10.35 13.35
N HIS A 20 -3.95 9.81 13.25
CA HIS A 20 -2.73 10.58 13.58
C HIS A 20 -2.47 11.76 12.61
N LEU A 21 -3.12 11.76 11.43
CA LEU A 21 -3.01 12.87 10.47
C LEU A 21 -4.05 13.97 10.70
N SER A 22 -5.24 13.65 11.22
CA SER A 22 -6.36 14.60 11.30
C SER A 22 -6.96 14.76 12.70
N GLY A 23 -6.49 14.01 13.68
CA GLY A 23 -7.01 13.98 15.05
C GLY A 23 -8.42 13.37 15.21
N LYS A 24 -9.14 13.12 14.11
CA LYS A 24 -10.53 12.67 14.17
C LYS A 24 -10.65 11.25 14.71
N PHE A 25 -11.63 11.04 15.59
CA PHE A 25 -12.04 9.71 16.05
C PHE A 25 -12.39 8.81 14.86
N ARG A 26 -11.93 7.56 14.90
CA ARG A 26 -12.21 6.55 13.87
C ARG A 26 -13.17 5.49 14.39
N GLN A 27 -12.86 4.90 15.54
CA GLN A 27 -13.59 3.76 16.09
C GLN A 27 -13.18 3.43 17.53
N THR A 28 -13.96 2.58 18.20
CA THR A 28 -13.61 2.04 19.52
C THR A 28 -12.94 0.69 19.38
N LEU A 29 -11.70 0.60 19.86
CA LEU A 29 -10.88 -0.62 19.82
C LEU A 29 -10.53 -1.10 21.22
N CYS A 30 -10.09 -2.35 21.34
CA CYS A 30 -9.39 -2.78 22.54
C CYS A 30 -7.93 -2.31 22.46
N ASN A 31 -7.30 -2.08 23.59
CA ASN A 31 -5.94 -1.56 23.68
C ASN A 31 -4.95 -2.35 22.80
N THR A 32 -4.99 -3.68 22.84
CA THR A 32 -4.13 -4.55 22.01
C THR A 32 -4.30 -4.31 20.51
N CYS A 33 -5.54 -4.12 20.04
CA CYS A 33 -5.79 -3.85 18.62
C CYS A 33 -5.29 -2.46 18.22
N ASN A 34 -5.53 -1.46 19.07
CA ASN A 34 -5.09 -0.09 18.82
C ASN A 34 -3.57 0.01 18.68
N LEU A 35 -2.81 -0.64 19.58
CA LEU A 35 -1.35 -0.65 19.54
C LEU A 35 -0.77 -1.33 18.28
N LYS A 36 -1.51 -2.26 17.67
CA LYS A 36 -1.12 -2.92 16.41
C LYS A 36 -1.38 -2.05 15.18
N LEU A 37 -2.24 -1.04 15.28
CA LEU A 37 -2.51 -0.09 14.19
C LEU A 37 -1.42 0.97 14.16
N GLN A 38 -0.27 0.62 13.59
CA GLN A 38 0.81 1.56 13.36
C GLN A 38 0.62 2.26 12.02
N VAL A 39 0.75 3.58 12.03
CA VAL A 39 0.82 4.37 10.81
C VAL A 39 2.28 4.32 10.33
N PRO A 40 2.56 3.80 9.12
CA PRO A 40 3.92 3.79 8.61
C PRO A 40 4.41 5.24 8.42
N GLU A 41 5.67 5.49 8.75
CA GLU A 41 6.33 6.78 8.51
C GLU A 41 6.81 6.91 7.05
N PHE A 42 6.09 6.27 6.13
CA PHE A 42 6.38 6.33 4.71
C PHE A 42 5.13 6.15 3.86
N VAL A 43 5.17 6.71 2.65
CA VAL A 43 4.15 6.44 1.61
C VAL A 43 4.65 5.33 0.71
N PRO A 44 3.93 4.19 0.60
CA PRO A 44 4.27 3.14 -0.34
C PRO A 44 3.83 3.50 -1.76
N CYS A 45 4.75 3.38 -2.71
CA CYS A 45 4.50 3.44 -4.15
C CYS A 45 4.71 2.05 -4.74
N PHE A 46 3.61 1.37 -5.07
CA PHE A 46 3.65 0.02 -5.60
C PHE A 46 3.78 0.02 -7.11
N PHE A 47 4.81 -0.67 -7.60
CA PHE A 47 5.05 -0.88 -9.03
C PHE A 47 5.08 -2.38 -9.30
N TYR A 48 4.53 -2.80 -10.44
CA TYR A 48 4.59 -4.19 -10.86
C TYR A 48 5.79 -4.39 -11.78
N ASN A 49 6.80 -5.13 -11.30
CA ASN A 49 8.04 -5.40 -12.02
C ASN A 49 9.00 -4.19 -12.14
N LEU A 50 8.97 -3.32 -11.14
CA LEU A 50 9.72 -2.07 -11.03
C LEU A 50 11.19 -2.22 -11.43
N SER A 51 11.87 -3.20 -10.84
CA SER A 51 13.33 -3.34 -10.93
C SER A 51 13.82 -3.71 -12.32
N ASN A 52 12.94 -4.23 -13.18
CA ASN A 52 13.29 -4.58 -14.56
C ASN A 52 12.87 -3.50 -15.58
N TYR A 53 12.08 -2.50 -15.18
CA TYR A 53 11.51 -1.51 -16.09
C TYR A 53 11.81 -0.09 -15.60
N ASP A 54 11.11 0.39 -14.57
CA ASP A 54 11.10 1.82 -14.24
C ASP A 54 12.17 2.24 -13.22
N ALA A 55 12.76 1.29 -12.48
CA ALA A 55 13.64 1.60 -11.34
C ALA A 55 14.83 2.49 -11.72
N HIS A 56 15.49 2.22 -12.84
CA HIS A 56 16.67 2.96 -13.27
C HIS A 56 16.35 4.43 -13.61
N PHE A 57 15.22 4.68 -14.26
CA PHE A 57 14.74 6.04 -14.52
C PHE A 57 14.40 6.76 -13.22
N ILE A 58 13.62 6.11 -12.35
CA ILE A 58 13.17 6.72 -11.09
C ILE A 58 14.36 7.04 -10.18
N VAL A 59 15.29 6.10 -9.99
CA VAL A 59 16.45 6.30 -9.10
C VAL A 59 17.35 7.41 -9.62
N ASN A 60 17.55 7.51 -10.94
CA ASN A 60 18.32 8.61 -11.53
C ASN A 60 17.70 9.98 -11.21
N GLU A 61 16.37 10.10 -11.38
CA GLU A 61 15.63 11.32 -11.06
C GLU A 61 15.44 11.57 -9.57
N LEU A 62 15.80 10.64 -8.69
CA LEU A 62 15.83 10.87 -7.24
C LEU A 62 17.23 11.24 -6.73
N GLY A 63 18.26 11.10 -7.57
CA GLY A 63 19.66 11.34 -7.22
C GLY A 63 20.13 12.79 -7.34
N TYR A 64 19.26 13.75 -7.66
CA TYR A 64 19.66 15.16 -7.88
C TYR A 64 19.98 15.94 -6.60
N ASP A 65 19.59 15.44 -5.43
CA ASP A 65 19.83 16.09 -4.14
C ASP A 65 20.60 15.17 -3.17
N ALA A 66 21.03 15.74 -2.04
CA ALA A 66 21.80 15.03 -1.01
C ALA A 66 20.94 14.18 -0.04
N GLN A 67 19.62 14.09 -0.24
CA GLN A 67 18.76 13.29 0.64
C GLN A 67 19.03 11.80 0.42
N MET A 68 19.10 11.08 1.54
CA MET A 68 19.44 9.66 1.57
C MET A 68 18.45 8.81 0.75
N ILE A 69 19.01 7.88 -0.02
CA ILE A 69 18.26 6.79 -0.65
C ILE A 69 18.68 5.49 0.05
N SER A 70 17.72 4.77 0.61
CA SER A 70 17.95 3.44 1.18
C SER A 70 17.41 2.37 0.24
N VAL A 71 18.19 1.34 -0.05
CA VAL A 71 17.82 0.29 -1.01
C VAL A 71 17.82 -1.07 -0.32
N ILE A 72 16.79 -1.88 -0.61
CA ILE A 72 16.76 -3.31 -0.30
C ILE A 72 16.97 -4.05 -1.61
N LEU A 73 18.13 -4.69 -1.75
CA LEU A 73 18.52 -5.40 -2.96
C LEU A 73 18.02 -6.86 -2.95
N ASN A 74 17.72 -7.37 -4.15
CA ASN A 74 17.51 -8.79 -4.44
C ASN A 74 18.74 -9.40 -5.14
N SER A 75 19.39 -8.61 -6.00
CA SER A 75 20.67 -8.89 -6.65
C SER A 75 21.40 -7.57 -6.89
N GLU A 76 22.61 -7.61 -7.46
CA GLU A 76 23.40 -6.40 -7.76
C GLU A 76 22.63 -5.38 -8.62
N GLU A 77 21.82 -5.87 -9.56
CA GLU A 77 21.06 -5.01 -10.48
C GLU A 77 19.57 -4.84 -10.12
N LYS A 78 19.03 -5.62 -9.17
CA LYS A 78 17.59 -5.66 -8.91
C LYS A 78 17.28 -5.35 -7.47
N CYS A 79 16.45 -4.34 -7.23
CA CYS A 79 15.92 -4.03 -5.91
C CYS A 79 14.61 -4.80 -5.61
N ILE A 80 14.31 -5.01 -4.34
CA ILE A 80 12.96 -5.33 -3.84
C ILE A 80 12.21 -4.02 -3.56
N SER A 81 12.92 -3.06 -2.98
CA SER A 81 12.42 -1.71 -2.76
C SER A 81 13.55 -0.71 -2.64
N PHE A 82 13.25 0.56 -2.88
CA PHE A 82 14.10 1.68 -2.52
C PHE A 82 13.26 2.80 -1.91
N SER A 83 13.83 3.56 -0.98
CA SER A 83 13.14 4.66 -0.30
C SER A 83 13.93 5.94 -0.43
N LYS A 84 13.24 7.03 -0.78
CA LYS A 84 13.78 8.40 -0.76
C LYS A 84 13.26 9.10 0.50
N TYR A 85 14.16 9.58 1.34
CA TYR A 85 13.80 10.35 2.53
C TYR A 85 13.47 11.78 2.15
N VAL A 86 12.25 12.23 2.38
CA VAL A 86 11.83 13.63 2.16
C VAL A 86 12.11 14.47 3.42
N SER A 87 12.19 13.83 4.57
CA SER A 87 12.67 14.41 5.84
C SER A 87 13.37 13.33 6.67
N ASN A 88 13.88 13.69 7.85
CA ASN A 88 14.56 12.75 8.75
C ASN A 88 13.66 11.59 9.24
N THR A 89 12.34 11.78 9.23
CA THR A 89 11.38 10.79 9.74
C THR A 89 10.44 10.26 8.67
N PHE A 90 10.40 10.86 7.47
CA PHE A 90 9.42 10.50 6.45
C PHE A 90 10.06 10.19 5.11
N SER A 91 9.63 9.08 4.50
CA SER A 91 10.13 8.62 3.20
C SER A 91 9.03 8.23 2.23
N VAL A 92 9.35 8.27 0.94
CA VAL A 92 8.56 7.63 -0.11
C VAL A 92 9.25 6.32 -0.48
N ARG A 93 8.54 5.20 -0.39
CA ARG A 93 9.09 3.86 -0.61
C ARG A 93 8.51 3.23 -1.86
N PHE A 94 9.35 3.02 -2.86
CA PHE A 94 9.03 2.34 -4.09
C PHE A 94 9.22 0.84 -3.90
N ILE A 95 8.20 0.03 -4.21
CA ILE A 95 8.16 -1.41 -3.94
C ILE A 95 7.89 -2.17 -5.23
N ASP A 96 8.77 -3.12 -5.56
CA ASP A 96 8.53 -4.08 -6.63
C ASP A 96 7.61 -5.21 -6.16
N THR A 97 6.32 -5.07 -6.46
CA THR A 97 5.30 -6.06 -6.13
C THR A 97 5.49 -7.40 -6.84
N PHE A 98 6.22 -7.45 -7.96
CA PHE A 98 6.52 -8.71 -8.65
C PHE A 98 7.37 -9.64 -7.79
N ARG A 99 8.17 -9.11 -6.85
CA ARG A 99 8.94 -9.93 -5.90
C ARG A 99 8.08 -10.73 -4.93
N PHE A 100 6.83 -10.30 -4.72
CA PHE A 100 5.88 -10.96 -3.81
C PHE A 100 4.84 -11.78 -4.56
N MET A 101 4.50 -11.36 -5.78
CA MET A 101 3.48 -11.99 -6.61
C MET A 101 4.00 -12.14 -8.05
N ALA A 102 4.91 -13.08 -8.26
CA ALA A 102 5.58 -13.31 -9.54
C ALA A 102 4.64 -13.98 -10.58
N SER A 103 3.69 -13.23 -11.12
CA SER A 103 2.75 -13.70 -12.15
C SER A 103 2.67 -12.73 -13.33
N ARG A 104 1.78 -12.97 -14.28
CA ARG A 104 1.45 -11.93 -15.28
C ARG A 104 0.37 -11.03 -14.69
N LEU A 105 0.45 -9.72 -14.94
CA LEU A 105 -0.57 -8.78 -14.48
C LEU A 105 -1.98 -9.17 -14.99
N SER A 106 -2.09 -9.77 -16.18
CA SER A 106 -3.36 -10.30 -16.71
C SER A 106 -3.90 -11.45 -15.87
N SER A 107 -3.04 -12.36 -15.43
CA SER A 107 -3.42 -13.46 -14.52
C SER A 107 -3.87 -12.90 -13.17
N LEU A 108 -3.14 -11.95 -12.60
CA LEU A 108 -3.52 -11.33 -11.32
C LEU A 108 -4.85 -10.58 -11.43
N ALA A 109 -5.05 -9.80 -12.48
CA ALA A 109 -6.31 -9.11 -12.75
C ALA A 109 -7.47 -10.10 -12.91
N SER A 110 -7.23 -11.24 -13.58
CA SER A 110 -8.26 -12.28 -13.73
C SER A 110 -8.72 -12.87 -12.39
N TYR A 111 -7.83 -12.97 -11.40
CA TYR A 111 -8.18 -13.46 -10.05
C TYR A 111 -8.98 -12.47 -9.22
N LEU A 112 -9.02 -11.18 -9.63
CA LEU A 112 -9.85 -10.19 -8.95
C LEU A 112 -11.35 -10.34 -9.28
N HIS A 113 -11.69 -11.02 -10.39
CA HIS A 113 -13.08 -11.35 -10.74
C HIS A 113 -13.64 -12.38 -9.77
N THR A 114 -14.16 -11.88 -8.64
CA THR A 114 -15.09 -12.64 -7.79
C THR A 114 -16.51 -12.27 -8.22
N SER A 115 -17.52 -13.04 -7.79
CA SER A 115 -18.94 -12.77 -8.06
C SER A 115 -19.38 -11.39 -7.52
N GLY A 116 -19.19 -10.34 -8.33
CA GLY A 116 -19.52 -8.94 -8.03
C GLY A 116 -18.30 -8.03 -7.77
N PHE A 117 -18.54 -6.71 -7.77
CA PHE A 117 -17.50 -5.68 -7.56
C PHE A 117 -17.27 -5.33 -6.08
N GLU A 118 -17.75 -6.14 -5.13
CA GLU A 118 -17.75 -5.80 -3.70
C GLU A 118 -16.36 -5.55 -3.09
N LYS A 119 -15.33 -6.18 -3.64
CA LYS A 119 -13.94 -5.97 -3.19
C LYS A 119 -13.35 -4.62 -3.65
N PHE A 120 -13.95 -3.96 -4.63
CA PHE A 120 -13.49 -2.68 -5.20
C PHE A 120 -14.15 -1.48 -4.52
N ARG A 121 -14.12 -1.46 -3.19
CA ARG A 121 -14.84 -0.46 -2.38
C ARG A 121 -14.44 0.97 -2.71
N GLU A 122 -13.16 1.22 -2.97
CA GLU A 122 -12.65 2.56 -3.29
C GLU A 122 -12.95 2.95 -4.74
N SER A 123 -12.77 2.03 -5.71
CA SER A 123 -13.11 2.28 -7.11
C SER A 123 -14.61 2.57 -7.30
N LYS A 124 -15.48 1.86 -6.57
CA LYS A 124 -16.94 2.11 -6.56
C LYS A 124 -17.35 3.51 -6.08
N LYS A 125 -16.47 4.24 -5.36
CA LYS A 125 -16.76 5.63 -4.94
C LYS A 125 -16.57 6.63 -6.09
N VAL A 126 -15.85 6.24 -7.13
CA VAL A 126 -15.44 7.10 -8.23
C VAL A 126 -16.14 6.70 -9.53
N PHE A 127 -16.34 5.41 -9.77
CA PHE A 127 -16.89 4.87 -11.01
C PHE A 127 -18.29 4.29 -10.82
N ASN A 128 -19.12 4.45 -11.84
CA ASN A 128 -20.46 3.87 -11.89
C ASN A 128 -20.37 2.36 -12.17
N ILE A 129 -21.45 1.63 -11.87
CA ILE A 129 -21.52 0.17 -12.05
C ILE A 129 -21.25 -0.25 -13.51
N GLU A 130 -21.67 0.57 -14.48
CA GLU A 130 -21.47 0.34 -15.91
C GLU A 130 -19.98 0.39 -16.32
N ASP A 131 -19.19 1.22 -15.66
CA ASP A 131 -17.76 1.38 -15.92
C ASP A 131 -16.90 0.35 -15.18
N MET A 132 -17.45 -0.28 -14.14
CA MET A 132 -16.71 -1.23 -13.29
C MET A 132 -16.05 -2.36 -14.08
N PRO A 133 -16.70 -3.04 -15.05
CA PRO A 133 -16.05 -4.06 -15.87
C PRO A 133 -14.80 -3.54 -16.61
N LEU A 134 -14.81 -2.28 -17.02
CA LEU A 134 -13.71 -1.65 -17.75
C LEU A 134 -12.56 -1.26 -16.83
N VAL A 135 -12.83 -0.67 -15.66
CA VAL A 135 -11.77 -0.16 -14.76
C VAL A 135 -11.13 -1.24 -13.89
N THR A 136 -11.72 -2.43 -13.80
CA THR A 136 -11.15 -3.56 -13.05
C THR A 136 -10.36 -4.55 -13.89
N ARG A 137 -10.39 -4.44 -15.22
CA ARG A 137 -9.61 -5.32 -16.11
C ARG A 137 -8.19 -4.79 -16.30
N LYS A 138 -7.27 -5.64 -16.76
CA LYS A 138 -5.95 -5.17 -17.20
C LYS A 138 -6.12 -4.19 -18.37
N GLY A 139 -5.66 -2.95 -18.21
CA GLY A 139 -5.53 -2.00 -19.30
C GLY A 139 -4.50 -2.47 -20.33
N VAL A 140 -4.83 -2.32 -21.61
CA VAL A 140 -3.87 -2.45 -22.71
C VAL A 140 -3.65 -1.03 -23.22
N TYR A 141 -2.51 -0.45 -22.90
CA TYR A 141 -2.07 0.77 -23.59
C TYR A 141 -1.55 0.36 -24.98
N PRO A 142 -1.89 1.09 -26.06
CA PRO A 142 -1.27 0.93 -27.38
C PRO A 142 0.24 1.12 -27.36
#